data_AF-A0A518CTR4-F1
#
_entry.id   AF-A0A518CTR4-F1
#
_cell.length_a   1.000
_cell.length_b   1.000
_cell.length_c   1.000
_cell.angle_alpha   90.00
_cell.angle_beta   90.00
_cell.angle_gamma   90.00
#
_symmetry.space_group_name_H-M   'P 1'
#
loop_
_entity.id
_entity.type
_entity.pdbx_description
1 polymer ?
#
loop_
_entity_poly.entity_id
_entity_poly.type
_entity_poly.pdbx_seq_one_letter_code
_entity_poly.pdbx_strand_id
1 'polypeptide(L)' 'MKEYVSHYHSERNHQGLDNQLIEPDEEAGCIAGKIECRERFGGLLKYYYRDAT' A
#
# COMPACT_ATOMS: atom_id res chain seq x y z
N MET A 1 0.25 -4.34 16.05
CA MET A 1 0.18 -2.86 15.94
C MET A 1 1.04 -2.32 14.81
N LYS A 2 2.38 -2.54 14.81
CA LYS A 2 3.30 -1.93 13.82
C LYS A 2 2.93 -2.20 12.36
N GLU A 3 2.61 -3.45 12.02
CA GLU A 3 2.17 -3.83 10.67
C GLU A 3 0.88 -3.13 10.22
N TYR A 4 -0.03 -2.86 11.16
CA TYR A 4 -1.28 -2.14 10.87
C TYR A 4 -0.99 -0.67 10.62
N VAL A 5 -0.18 -0.03 11.47
CA VAL A 5 0.21 1.38 11.29
C VAL A 5 0.96 1.57 9.97
N SER A 6 1.93 0.71 9.67
CA SER A 6 2.66 0.74 8.40
C SER A 6 1.70 0.58 7.21
N HIS A 7 0.80 -0.41 7.24
CA HIS A 7 -0.18 -0.60 6.18
C HIS A 7 -1.06 0.64 5.93
N TYR A 8 -1.51 1.31 6.99
CA TYR A 8 -2.34 2.51 6.82
C TYR A 8 -1.56 3.77 6.44
N HIS A 9 -0.27 3.84 6.79
CA HIS A 9 0.55 5.00 6.45
C HIS A 9 1.08 4.93 5.01
N SER A 10 1.52 3.75 4.57
CA SER A 10 2.23 3.60 3.29
C SER A 10 1.48 2.84 2.20
N GLU A 11 0.48 2.03 2.55
CA GLU A 11 -0.19 1.13 1.60
C GLU A 11 -1.65 1.54 1.33
N ARG A 12 -2.31 2.22 2.28
CA ARG A 12 -3.74 2.56 2.18
C ARG A 12 -3.97 4.07 2.17
N ASN A 13 -4.69 4.54 1.15
CA ASN A 13 -5.06 5.94 1.05
C ASN A 13 -5.85 6.43 2.27
N HIS A 14 -5.48 7.61 2.75
CA HIS A 14 -6.07 8.19 3.94
C HIS A 14 -7.14 9.22 3.56
N GLN A 15 -8.40 8.94 3.87
CA GLN A 15 -9.52 9.81 3.49
C GLN A 15 -9.42 11.22 4.09
N GLY A 16 -8.83 11.34 5.28
CA GLY A 16 -8.54 12.65 5.91
C GLY A 16 -7.41 13.45 5.25
N LEU A 17 -6.71 12.87 4.27
CA LEU A 17 -5.63 13.51 3.51
C LEU A 17 -5.94 13.50 2.01
N ASP A 18 -7.21 13.68 1.64
CA ASP A 18 -7.66 13.69 0.25
C ASP A 18 -7.23 12.42 -0.53
N ASN A 19 -7.33 11.26 0.14
CA ASN A 19 -6.96 9.97 -0.43
C ASN A 19 -5.47 9.83 -0.77
N GLN A 20 -4.60 10.65 -0.17
CA GLN A 20 -3.15 10.52 -0.25
C GLN A 20 -2.61 9.57 0.82
N LEU A 21 -1.48 8.93 0.52
CA LEU A 21 -0.70 8.15 1.47
C LEU A 21 0.09 9.09 2.38
N ILE A 22 0.29 8.71 3.63
CA ILE A 22 1.05 9.49 4.61
C ILE A 22 2.55 9.40 4.28
N GLU A 23 3.01 8.18 4.01
CA GLU A 23 4.40 7.88 3.64
C GLU A 23 4.37 6.91 2.45
N PRO A 24 4.15 7.39 1.21
CA PRO A 24 4.06 6.53 0.04
C PRO A 24 5.36 5.74 -0.17
N ASP A 25 5.21 4.46 -0.48
CA ASP A 25 6.33 3.60 -0.89
C ASP A 25 6.75 3.91 -2.34
N GLU A 26 7.94 3.48 -2.78
CA GLU A 26 8.45 3.80 -4.13
C GLU A 26 7.54 3.24 -5.24
N GLU A 27 6.82 2.16 -4.95
CA GLU A 27 5.88 1.50 -5.85
C GLU A 27 4.52 2.25 -5.95
N ALA A 28 4.23 3.13 -4.98
CA ALA A 28 2.97 3.85 -4.88
C ALA A 28 2.90 5.00 -5.91
N GLY A 29 2.47 4.66 -7.12
CA GLY A 29 2.36 5.58 -8.26
C GLY A 29 2.93 5.03 -9.55
N CYS A 30 3.55 3.84 -9.52
CA CYS A 30 3.94 3.14 -10.72
C CYS A 30 2.70 2.79 -11.57
N ILE A 31 2.69 3.29 -12.80
CA ILE A 31 1.62 3.06 -13.78
C ILE A 31 1.96 1.89 -14.71
N ALA A 32 3.22 1.47 -14.73
CA ALA A 32 3.72 0.30 -15.44
C ALA A 32 4.00 -0.84 -14.46
N GLY A 33 3.99 -2.09 -14.94
CA GLY A 33 4.29 -3.26 -14.12
C GLY A 33 3.12 -4.20 -13.88
N LYS A 34 3.44 -5.42 -13.41
CA LYS A 34 2.45 -6.43 -13.04
C LYS A 34 1.84 -6.06 -11.70
N ILE A 35 0.52 -6.23 -11.58
CA ILE A 35 -0.17 -6.05 -10.29
C ILE A 35 0.13 -7.26 -9.42
N GLU A 36 0.78 -7.02 -8.28
CA GLU A 36 1.08 -8.02 -7.26
C GLU A 36 0.28 -7.73 -5.99
N CYS A 37 0.09 -8.75 -5.16
CA CYS A 37 -0.66 -8.65 -3.91
C CYS A 37 0.23 -9.07 -2.73
N ARG A 38 0.44 -8.15 -1.79
CA ARG A 38 1.08 -8.44 -0.51
C ARG A 38 0.01 -8.69 0.54
N GLU A 39 -0.06 -9.94 1.00
CA GLU A 39 -0.99 -10.35 2.06
C GLU A 39 -0.26 -10.50 3.39
N ARG A 40 -0.84 -9.98 4.48
CA ARG A 40 -0.35 -10.15 5.85
C ARG A 40 -1.48 -10.62 6.76
N PHE A 41 -1.12 -11.26 7.88
CA PHE A 41 -2.06 -11.83 8.85
C PHE A 41 -3.14 -12.73 8.24
N GLY A 42 -2.73 -13.68 7.39
CA GLY A 42 -3.66 -14.63 6.77
C GLY A 42 -4.69 -13.98 5.84
N GLY A 43 -4.36 -12.82 5.25
CA GLY A 43 -5.21 -12.11 4.30
C GLY A 43 -6.09 -11.01 4.91
N LEU A 44 -5.93 -10.70 6.20
CA LEU A 44 -6.62 -9.59 6.84
C LEU A 44 -6.15 -8.22 6.31
N LEU A 45 -4.85 -8.10 6.03
CA LEU A 45 -4.27 -6.93 5.38
C LEU A 45 -3.86 -7.34 3.98
N LYS A 46 -4.41 -6.65 2.98
CA LYS A 46 -4.08 -6.84 1.58
C LYS A 46 -3.67 -5.51 0.99
N TYR A 47 -2.51 -5.49 0.36
CA TYR A 47 -2.01 -4.35 -0.39
C TYR A 47 -1.73 -4.78 -1.82
N TYR A 48 -2.36 -4.08 -2.76
CA TYR A 48 -2.14 -4.29 -4.19
C TYR A 48 -1.22 -3.18 -4.70
N TYR A 49 -0.12 -3.57 -5.31
CA TYR A 49 0.86 -2.64 -5.86
C TYR A 49 1.28 -3.10 -7.26
N ARG A 50 1.97 -2.22 -7.98
CA ARG A 50 2.56 -2.56 -9.28
C ARG A 50 4.06 -2.68 -9.10
N ASP A 51 4.60 -3.83 -9.44
CA ASP A 51 6.03 -4.07 -9.41
C ASP A 51 6.71 -3.24 -10.49
N ALA A 52 7.62 -2.37 -10.08
CA ALA A 52 8.41 -1.55 -10.98
C ALA A 52 9.60 -2.37 -11.49
N THR A 53 9.34 -3.27 -12.45
CA THR A 53 10.40 -4.01 -13.18
C THR A 53 11.34 -3.08 -13.92
#